data_AF-A0A8X7S808-F1
#
_entry.id   AF-A0A8X7S808-F1
#
_cell.length_a   1.000
_cell.length_b   1.000
_cell.length_c   1.000
_cell.angle_alpha   90.00
_cell.angle_beta   90.00
_cell.angle_gamma   90.00
#
_symmetry.space_group_name_H-M   'P 1'
#
loop_
_entity.id
_entity.type
_entity.pdbx_description
1 polymer ?
#
loop_
_entity_poly.entity_id
_entity_poly.type
_entity_poly.pdbx_seq_one_letter_code
_entity_poly.pdbx_strand_id
1 'polypeptide(L)'
;MNMTVNDVLLGVTQAGLSRYLSRRYDQEATPKSKESMRRIRLRLAIMINLRPNTGIEALADMMARKSKCRWGNLFGYILLPFSGGLETDPLEFLRRDKVTVDRKKHSLEAVFSMAFFKLILKFLGLKASVVLIRKVIHNTTLTLTLTFSNVVGPKEEITFHGHPLSYISPSVFGHPHALNLTLHFQSYGNKVIISVTADPTVVPDPHKMCDDLVESLKLIKLCVLERGLYEMEV
;
A
#
# COMPACT_ATOMS: atom_id res chain seq x y z
N MET A 1 1.92 -0.95 -21.34
CA MET A 1 0.67 -0.96 -20.53
C MET A 1 0.51 0.41 -19.90
N ASN A 2 -0.65 1.08 -20.03
CA ASN A 2 -0.87 2.41 -19.44
C ASN A 2 -1.13 2.32 -17.91
N MET A 3 -0.07 2.06 -17.13
CA MET A 3 -0.11 1.82 -15.69
C MET A 3 0.96 2.64 -14.96
N THR A 4 0.62 3.10 -13.76
CA THR A 4 1.59 3.76 -12.88
C THR A 4 2.35 2.73 -12.05
N VAL A 5 3.52 3.11 -11.51
CA VAL A 5 4.30 2.28 -10.58
C VAL A 5 3.45 1.85 -9.37
N ASN A 6 2.55 2.72 -8.88
CA ASN A 6 1.63 2.39 -7.79
C ASN A 6 0.68 1.25 -8.15
N ASP A 7 0.15 1.24 -9.37
CA ASP A 7 -0.75 0.19 -9.83
C ASP A 7 0.00 -1.15 -9.92
N VAL A 8 1.27 -1.11 -10.34
CA VAL A 8 2.15 -2.29 -10.40
C VAL A 8 2.44 -2.84 -9.01
N LEU A 9 2.89 -1.99 -8.07
CA LEU A 9 3.20 -2.40 -6.71
C LEU A 9 1.98 -2.94 -5.96
N LEU A 10 0.80 -2.39 -6.24
CA LEU A 10 -0.47 -2.88 -5.72
C LEU A 10 -0.77 -4.29 -6.22
N GLY A 11 -0.66 -4.53 -7.54
CA GLY A 11 -0.89 -5.87 -8.09
C GLY A 11 0.14 -6.89 -7.62
N VAL A 12 1.41 -6.49 -7.48
CA VAL A 12 2.46 -7.32 -6.86
C VAL A 12 2.09 -7.68 -5.42
N THR A 13 1.58 -6.72 -4.65
CA THR A 13 1.12 -6.95 -3.28
C THR A 13 0.01 -7.98 -3.23
N GLN A 14 -0.99 -7.85 -4.11
CA GLN A 14 -2.10 -8.79 -4.15
C GLN A 14 -1.65 -10.19 -4.57
N ALA A 15 -0.84 -10.28 -5.62
CA ALA A 15 -0.31 -11.54 -6.12
C ALA A 15 0.58 -12.24 -5.08
N GLY A 16 1.51 -11.50 -4.44
CA GLY A 16 2.42 -12.05 -3.44
C GLY A 16 1.67 -12.51 -2.19
N LEU A 17 0.71 -11.73 -1.70
CA LEU A 17 -0.14 -12.16 -0.59
C LEU A 17 -1.00 -13.37 -0.96
N SER A 18 -1.55 -13.41 -2.18
CA SER A 18 -2.32 -14.56 -2.64
C SER A 18 -1.48 -15.84 -2.65
N ARG A 19 -0.21 -15.77 -3.07
CA ARG A 19 0.73 -16.89 -3.04
C ARG A 19 1.09 -17.33 -1.62
N TYR A 20 1.36 -16.36 -0.75
CA TYR A 20 1.67 -16.63 0.66
C TYR A 20 0.49 -17.34 1.35
N LEU A 21 -0.73 -16.83 1.17
CA LEU A 21 -1.95 -17.42 1.71
C LEU A 21 -2.23 -18.80 1.11
N SER A 22 -2.09 -18.98 -0.22
CA SER A 22 -2.34 -20.28 -0.86
C SER A 22 -1.39 -21.36 -0.34
N ARG A 23 -0.11 -21.00 -0.14
CA ARG A 23 0.89 -21.91 0.44
C ARG A 23 0.55 -22.26 1.89
N ARG A 24 0.11 -21.27 2.68
CA ARG A 24 -0.18 -21.48 4.11
C ARG A 24 -1.40 -22.36 4.35
N TYR A 25 -2.43 -22.20 3.52
CA TYR A 25 -3.67 -22.96 3.63
C TYR A 25 -3.66 -24.27 2.82
N ASP A 26 -2.49 -24.68 2.33
CA ASP A 26 -2.22 -25.92 1.58
C ASP A 26 -3.24 -26.14 0.45
N GLN A 27 -3.51 -25.04 -0.23
CA GLN A 27 -4.48 -24.97 -1.29
C GLN A 27 -3.76 -25.27 -2.60
N GLU A 28 -3.66 -26.56 -2.95
CA GLU A 28 -3.52 -26.93 -4.36
C GLU A 28 -4.53 -26.12 -5.18
N ALA A 29 -4.20 -25.75 -6.43
CA ALA A 29 -5.03 -24.92 -7.29
C ALA A 29 -6.34 -25.60 -7.77
N THR A 30 -7.02 -26.30 -6.88
CA THR A 30 -8.32 -26.91 -7.05
C THR A 30 -9.43 -25.84 -7.03
N PRO A 31 -10.58 -26.11 -7.67
CA PRO A 31 -11.71 -25.16 -7.67
C PRO A 31 -12.19 -24.80 -6.25
N LYS A 32 -12.16 -25.76 -5.32
CA LYS A 32 -12.56 -25.58 -3.92
C LYS A 32 -11.63 -24.62 -3.15
N SER A 33 -10.35 -24.60 -3.52
CA SER A 33 -9.36 -23.74 -2.89
C SER A 33 -9.53 -22.28 -3.33
N LYS A 34 -9.73 -22.05 -4.64
CA LYS A 34 -10.11 -20.74 -5.17
C LYS A 34 -11.38 -20.17 -4.50
N GLU A 35 -12.36 -21.01 -4.19
CA GLU A 35 -13.58 -20.61 -3.49
C GLU A 35 -13.34 -20.27 -2.00
N SER A 36 -12.43 -20.97 -1.33
CA SER A 36 -12.03 -20.67 0.05
C SER A 36 -11.27 -19.34 0.12
N MET A 37 -10.34 -19.08 -0.80
CA MET A 37 -9.64 -17.79 -0.91
C MET A 37 -10.60 -16.62 -1.16
N ARG A 38 -11.63 -16.82 -2.00
CA ARG A 38 -12.69 -15.83 -2.24
C ARG A 38 -13.54 -15.53 -1.00
N ARG A 39 -13.60 -16.44 -0.02
CA ARG A 39 -14.31 -16.22 1.25
C ARG A 39 -13.49 -15.36 2.22
N ILE A 40 -12.18 -15.25 2.05
CA ILE A 40 -11.33 -14.40 2.89
C ILE A 40 -11.63 -12.93 2.56
N ARG A 41 -12.25 -12.23 3.51
CA ARG A 41 -12.58 -10.80 3.37
C ARG A 41 -11.48 -9.93 3.95
N LEU A 42 -10.38 -9.76 3.20
CA LEU A 42 -9.35 -8.77 3.55
C LEU A 42 -9.67 -7.42 2.88
N ARG A 43 -9.38 -6.32 3.56
CA ARG A 43 -9.43 -4.98 2.96
C ARG A 43 -8.05 -4.33 3.05
N LEU A 44 -7.61 -3.80 1.92
CA LEU A 44 -6.40 -3.01 1.80
C LEU A 44 -6.77 -1.53 1.97
N ALA A 45 -6.08 -0.85 2.87
CA ALA A 45 -6.15 0.60 2.98
C ALA A 45 -4.97 1.22 2.23
N ILE A 46 -5.29 1.93 1.15
CA ILE A 46 -4.30 2.68 0.40
C ILE A 46 -4.33 4.12 0.88
N MET A 47 -3.19 4.59 1.38
CA MET A 47 -3.01 5.99 1.76
C MET A 47 -2.82 6.84 0.50
N ILE A 48 -3.67 7.86 0.34
CA ILE A 48 -3.62 8.81 -0.77
C ILE A 48 -3.20 10.18 -0.25
N ASN A 49 -2.13 10.72 -0.82
CA ASN A 49 -1.74 12.11 -0.59
C ASN A 49 -2.80 13.05 -1.18
N LEU A 50 -3.41 13.88 -0.34
CA LEU A 50 -4.45 14.84 -0.72
C LEU A 50 -3.89 16.25 -0.88
N ARG A 51 -2.57 16.42 -0.80
CA ARG A 51 -1.93 17.73 -1.03
C ARG A 51 -2.10 18.15 -2.49
N PRO A 52 -2.48 19.41 -2.75
CA PRO A 52 -2.61 19.93 -4.11
C PRO A 52 -1.27 19.98 -4.84
N ASN A 53 -0.17 20.25 -4.11
CA ASN A 53 1.19 20.17 -4.61
C ASN A 53 1.89 18.96 -3.99
N THR A 54 2.46 18.09 -4.83
CA THR A 54 3.20 16.89 -4.42
C THR A 54 4.71 17.09 -4.32
N GLY A 55 5.21 18.26 -4.76
CA GLY A 55 6.62 18.62 -4.74
C GLY A 55 7.16 18.94 -3.34
N ILE A 56 8.49 18.88 -3.22
CA ILE A 56 9.20 19.32 -2.02
C ILE A 56 9.35 20.85 -2.14
N GLU A 57 8.51 21.60 -1.45
CA GLU A 57 8.63 23.06 -1.32
C GLU A 57 9.54 23.41 -0.13
N ALA A 58 10.20 24.57 -0.20
CA ALA A 58 11.02 25.04 0.91
C ALA A 58 10.14 25.24 2.16
N LEU A 59 10.64 24.82 3.33
CA LEU A 59 9.87 24.89 4.57
C LEU A 59 9.40 26.31 4.89
N ALA A 60 10.25 27.31 4.61
CA ALA A 60 9.91 28.72 4.78
C ALA A 60 8.68 29.13 3.96
N ASP A 61 8.62 28.68 2.70
CA ASP A 61 7.50 28.97 1.79
C ASP A 61 6.23 28.25 2.22
N MET A 62 6.34 27.03 2.76
CA MET A 62 5.20 26.27 3.28
C MET A 62 4.60 26.87 4.57
N MET A 63 5.40 27.59 5.35
CA MET A 63 4.98 28.24 6.60
C MET A 63 4.39 29.64 6.40
N ALA A 64 4.51 30.21 5.20
CA ALA A 64 4.01 31.55 4.90
C ALA A 64 2.47 31.64 5.03
N ARG A 65 1.94 32.78 5.51
CA ARG A 65 0.50 32.98 5.83
C ARG A 65 -0.47 32.76 4.64
N LYS A 66 0.02 32.74 3.40
CA LYS A 66 -0.76 32.52 2.16
C LYS A 66 -0.22 31.38 1.30
N SER A 67 0.56 30.46 1.88
CA SER A 67 1.11 29.33 1.13
C SER A 67 0.00 28.45 0.55
N LYS A 68 0.15 28.08 -0.71
CA LYS A 68 -0.72 27.09 -1.38
C LYS A 68 -0.47 25.68 -0.84
N CYS A 69 0.73 25.42 -0.31
CA CYS A 69 1.11 24.16 0.31
C CYS A 69 1.50 24.39 1.78
N ARG A 70 0.52 24.32 2.69
CA ARG A 70 0.80 24.44 4.12
C ARG A 70 1.66 23.28 4.63
N TRP A 71 2.57 23.60 5.55
CA TRP A 71 3.34 22.59 6.27
C TRP A 71 2.42 21.64 7.05
N GLY A 72 2.65 20.33 6.89
CA GLY A 72 1.91 19.26 7.56
C GLY A 72 1.52 18.11 6.63
N ASN A 73 1.04 17.02 7.23
CA ASN A 73 0.58 15.84 6.51
C ASN A 73 -0.91 15.96 6.17
N LEU A 74 -1.24 15.86 4.88
CA LEU A 74 -2.62 15.82 4.41
C LEU A 74 -2.81 14.60 3.51
N PHE A 75 -3.28 13.50 4.11
CA PHE A 75 -3.59 12.26 3.41
C PHE A 75 -4.96 11.70 3.84
N GLY A 76 -5.62 11.01 2.92
CA GLY A 76 -6.79 10.18 3.21
C GLY A 76 -6.47 8.72 2.96
N TYR A 77 -7.45 7.85 3.16
CA TYR A 77 -7.34 6.45 2.74
C TYR A 77 -8.52 6.05 1.86
N ILE A 78 -8.27 5.09 0.96
CA ILE A 78 -9.33 4.36 0.26
C ILE A 78 -9.27 2.89 0.66
N LEU A 79 -10.43 2.26 0.71
CA LEU A 79 -10.53 0.83 1.01
C LEU A 79 -10.75 0.05 -0.28
N LEU A 80 -9.82 -0.85 -0.56
CA LEU A 80 -9.94 -1.82 -1.62
C LEU A 80 -10.25 -3.21 -1.06
N PRO A 81 -11.24 -3.92 -1.60
CA PRO A 81 -11.41 -5.33 -1.31
C PRO A 81 -10.22 -6.10 -1.89
N PHE A 82 -9.56 -6.89 -1.04
CA PHE A 82 -8.55 -7.83 -1.51
C PHE A 82 -9.23 -8.88 -2.38
N SER A 83 -8.87 -8.92 -3.65
CA SER A 83 -9.41 -9.89 -4.61
C SER A 83 -8.43 -11.04 -4.81
N GLY A 84 -8.04 -11.67 -3.69
CA GLY A 84 -7.13 -12.81 -3.68
C GLY A 84 -7.75 -14.04 -4.36
N GLY A 85 -7.02 -14.62 -5.30
CA GLY A 85 -7.38 -15.86 -5.97
C GLY A 85 -6.19 -16.35 -6.78
N LEU A 86 -6.09 -17.66 -7.03
CA LEU A 86 -5.11 -18.19 -7.98
C LEU A 86 -5.57 -17.85 -9.41
N GLU A 87 -5.35 -16.61 -9.82
CA GLU A 87 -5.47 -16.22 -11.22
C GLU A 87 -4.34 -16.89 -12.01
N THR A 88 -4.71 -17.47 -13.16
CA THR A 88 -3.75 -18.12 -14.05
C THR A 88 -2.85 -17.09 -14.73
N ASP A 89 -3.35 -15.87 -14.93
CA ASP A 89 -2.61 -14.75 -15.50
C ASP A 89 -2.20 -13.76 -14.39
N PRO A 90 -0.89 -13.55 -14.13
CA PRO A 90 -0.44 -12.58 -13.13
C PRO A 90 -0.80 -11.13 -13.50
N LEU A 91 -1.05 -10.82 -14.77
CA LEU A 91 -1.47 -9.48 -15.21
C LEU A 91 -2.93 -9.18 -14.92
N GLU A 92 -3.74 -10.19 -14.61
CA GLU A 92 -5.16 -10.01 -14.28
C GLU A 92 -5.34 -9.25 -12.96
N PHE A 93 -4.46 -9.50 -11.99
CA PHE A 93 -4.40 -8.70 -10.76
C PHE A 93 -4.19 -7.21 -11.06
N LEU A 94 -3.23 -6.90 -11.93
CA LEU A 94 -2.92 -5.53 -12.32
C LEU A 94 -4.13 -4.86 -12.99
N ARG A 95 -4.77 -5.53 -13.95
CA ARG A 95 -5.92 -4.98 -14.68
C ARG A 95 -7.09 -4.70 -13.73
N ARG A 96 -7.41 -5.66 -12.86
CA ARG A 96 -8.50 -5.54 -11.88
C ARG A 96 -8.24 -4.42 -10.87
N ASP A 97 -7.02 -4.34 -10.37
CA ASP A 97 -6.61 -3.32 -9.42
C ASP A 97 -6.67 -1.93 -10.04
N LYS A 98 -6.19 -1.77 -11.28
CA LYS A 98 -6.30 -0.50 -12.00
C LYS A 98 -7.74 -0.02 -12.11
N VAL A 99 -8.65 -0.87 -12.59
CA VAL A 99 -10.07 -0.51 -12.75
C VAL A 99 -10.68 -0.11 -11.41
N THR A 100 -10.38 -0.86 -10.35
CA THR A 100 -10.95 -0.60 -9.02
C THR A 100 -10.39 0.68 -8.40
N VAL A 101 -9.08 0.88 -8.50
CA VAL A 101 -8.36 2.06 -8.00
C VAL A 101 -8.80 3.31 -8.74
N ASP A 102 -8.85 3.28 -10.08
CA ASP A 102 -9.23 4.46 -10.86
C ASP A 102 -10.67 4.88 -10.52
N ARG A 103 -11.59 3.93 -10.37
CA ARG A 103 -12.94 4.20 -9.85
C ARG A 103 -12.93 4.80 -8.43
N LYS A 104 -12.06 4.30 -7.55
CA LYS A 104 -11.94 4.77 -6.15
C LYS A 104 -11.24 6.12 -6.01
N LYS A 105 -10.33 6.46 -6.93
CA LYS A 105 -9.74 7.81 -7.01
C LYS A 105 -10.81 8.83 -7.40
N HIS A 106 -11.75 8.46 -8.28
CA HIS A 106 -12.91 9.29 -8.61
C HIS A 106 -13.97 9.32 -7.53
N SER A 107 -14.03 8.32 -6.64
CA SER A 107 -14.83 8.43 -5.43
C SER A 107 -14.17 9.41 -4.46
N LEU A 108 -14.94 10.35 -3.92
CA LEU A 108 -14.47 11.30 -2.89
C LEU A 108 -14.13 10.62 -1.54
N GLU A 109 -13.92 9.30 -1.51
CA GLU A 109 -13.67 8.50 -0.31
C GLU A 109 -12.43 8.98 0.44
N ALA A 110 -11.32 9.24 -0.25
CA ALA A 110 -10.11 9.75 0.40
C ALA A 110 -10.36 11.14 1.04
N VAL A 111 -11.02 12.04 0.31
CA VAL A 111 -11.37 13.38 0.82
C VAL A 111 -12.31 13.29 2.02
N PHE A 112 -13.34 12.45 1.91
CA PHE A 112 -14.31 12.21 2.97
C PHE A 112 -13.66 11.58 4.21
N SER A 113 -12.74 10.62 4.04
CA SER A 113 -12.03 9.99 5.15
C SER A 113 -11.24 11.01 5.99
N MET A 114 -10.53 11.92 5.33
CA MET A 114 -9.77 12.98 5.99
C MET A 114 -10.70 14.03 6.61
N ALA A 115 -11.78 14.42 5.93
CA ALA A 115 -12.77 15.35 6.47
C ALA A 115 -13.45 14.79 7.73
N PHE A 116 -13.86 13.51 7.68
CA PHE A 116 -14.47 12.81 8.80
C PHE A 116 -13.51 12.67 9.99
N PHE A 117 -12.24 12.33 9.72
CA PHE A 117 -11.21 12.28 10.76
C PHE A 117 -11.01 13.64 11.46
N LYS A 118 -10.94 14.74 10.69
CA LYS A 118 -10.86 16.10 11.25
C LYS A 118 -12.10 16.46 12.06
N LEU A 119 -13.28 16.04 11.62
CA LEU A 119 -14.55 16.25 12.32
C LEU A 119 -14.53 15.57 13.68
N ILE A 120 -14.20 14.28 13.73
CA ILE A 120 -14.09 13.50 14.97
C ILE A 120 -13.10 14.17 15.91
N LEU A 121 -11.90 14.53 15.44
CA LEU A 121 -10.90 15.19 16.28
C LEU A 121 -11.41 16.51 16.86
N LYS A 122 -12.15 17.30 16.08
CA LYS A 122 -12.67 18.61 16.51
C LYS A 122 -13.80 18.48 17.53
N PHE A 123 -14.71 17.52 17.36
CA PHE A 123 -15.88 17.37 18.22
C PHE A 123 -15.64 16.49 19.45
N LEU A 124 -14.93 15.37 19.28
CA LEU A 124 -14.72 14.37 20.33
C LEU A 124 -13.39 14.58 21.07
N GLY A 125 -12.50 15.42 20.53
CA GLY A 125 -11.16 15.62 21.06
C GLY A 125 -10.24 14.41 20.84
N LEU A 126 -8.95 14.59 21.15
CA LEU A 126 -7.91 13.60 20.82
C LEU A 126 -8.14 12.24 21.51
N LYS A 127 -8.45 12.24 22.81
CA LYS A 127 -8.56 10.99 23.62
C LYS A 127 -9.69 10.09 23.12
N ALA A 128 -10.89 10.63 22.92
CA ALA A 128 -12.02 9.85 22.44
C ALA A 128 -11.85 9.42 20.98
N SER A 129 -11.22 10.26 20.15
CA SER A 129 -10.88 9.91 18.76
C SER A 129 -9.96 8.70 18.69
N VAL A 130 -8.91 8.64 19.52
CA VAL A 130 -7.98 7.50 19.58
C VAL A 130 -8.72 6.21 19.96
N VAL A 131 -9.62 6.27 20.95
CA VAL A 131 -10.42 5.09 21.35
C VAL A 131 -11.35 4.64 20.22
N LEU A 132 -12.01 5.59 19.55
CA LEU A 132 -12.91 5.28 18.43
C LEU A 132 -12.16 4.65 17.26
N ILE A 133 -11.02 5.21 16.86
CA ILE A 133 -10.19 4.70 15.78
C ILE A 133 -9.68 3.30 16.12
N ARG A 134 -9.18 3.09 17.35
CA ARG A 134 -8.79 1.75 17.82
C ARG A 134 -9.96 0.78 17.72
N LYS A 135 -11.17 1.18 18.12
CA LYS A 135 -12.37 0.33 18.06
C LYS A 135 -12.81 0.03 16.63
N VAL A 136 -12.73 0.99 15.71
CA VAL A 136 -13.05 0.77 14.28
C VAL A 136 -12.06 -0.17 13.61
N ILE A 137 -10.77 -0.05 13.96
CA ILE A 137 -9.71 -0.95 13.45
C ILE A 137 -9.81 -2.36 14.09
N HIS A 138 -10.20 -2.46 15.36
CA HIS A 138 -10.19 -3.71 16.14
C HIS A 138 -11.51 -4.51 16.06
N ASN A 139 -12.68 -3.85 16.10
CA ASN A 139 -13.99 -4.52 16.17
C ASN A 139 -14.70 -4.56 14.81
N THR A 140 -14.42 -5.59 14.02
CA THR A 140 -15.43 -6.29 13.21
C THR A 140 -16.03 -5.68 11.92
N THR A 141 -15.77 -4.44 11.48
CA THR A 141 -16.36 -3.95 10.18
C THR A 141 -15.35 -3.54 9.11
N LEU A 142 -14.14 -3.19 9.52
CA LEU A 142 -13.14 -2.57 8.67
C LEU A 142 -11.81 -3.26 8.95
N THR A 143 -11.74 -4.57 8.66
CA THR A 143 -10.53 -5.40 8.82
C THR A 143 -9.45 -4.85 7.89
N LEU A 144 -8.73 -3.86 8.38
CA LEU A 144 -7.68 -3.12 7.68
C LEU A 144 -6.39 -3.94 7.76
N THR A 145 -6.41 -5.14 7.20
CA THR A 145 -5.32 -6.11 7.36
C THR A 145 -4.04 -5.62 6.69
N LEU A 146 -4.14 -4.70 5.73
CA LEU A 146 -3.02 -4.18 4.98
C LEU A 146 -3.06 -2.65 4.86
N THR A 147 -1.96 -1.99 5.21
CA THR A 147 -1.75 -0.57 4.87
C THR A 147 -0.71 -0.48 3.76
N PHE A 148 -1.08 0.19 2.66
CA PHE A 148 -0.21 0.45 1.51
C PHE A 148 0.15 1.94 1.50
N SER A 149 1.45 2.22 1.53
CA SER A 149 1.98 3.57 1.40
C SER A 149 3.13 3.55 0.40
N ASN A 150 3.06 4.40 -0.62
CA ASN A 150 4.20 4.69 -1.48
C ASN A 150 4.62 6.14 -1.30
N VAL A 151 5.88 6.34 -0.93
CA VAL A 151 6.50 7.67 -0.83
C VAL A 151 7.64 7.73 -1.82
N VAL A 152 7.60 8.71 -2.72
CA VAL A 152 8.70 8.97 -3.64
C VAL A 152 9.88 9.49 -2.82
N GLY A 153 10.97 8.74 -2.79
CA GLY A 153 12.21 9.17 -2.15
C GLY A 153 13.20 9.80 -3.12
N PRO A 154 14.41 10.09 -2.64
CA PRO A 154 15.46 10.73 -3.41
C PRO A 154 15.80 9.94 -4.68
N LYS A 155 15.92 10.65 -5.81
CA LYS A 155 16.39 10.06 -7.08
C LYS A 155 17.91 9.89 -7.12
N GLU A 156 18.63 10.68 -6.34
CA GLU A 156 20.09 10.65 -6.25
C GLU A 156 20.52 9.91 -4.99
N GLU A 157 21.69 9.29 -5.04
CA GLU A 157 22.30 8.69 -3.85
C GLU A 157 22.70 9.80 -2.89
N ILE A 158 22.23 9.70 -1.65
CA ILE A 158 22.51 10.69 -0.62
C ILE A 158 23.63 10.18 0.29
N THR A 159 24.48 11.09 0.74
CA THR A 159 25.50 10.81 1.75
C THR A 159 25.06 11.34 3.10
N PHE A 160 25.19 10.52 4.15
CA PHE A 160 25.01 10.96 5.52
C PHE A 160 26.37 11.06 6.20
N HIS A 161 26.79 12.28 6.57
CA HIS A 161 28.11 12.56 7.16
C HIS A 161 29.30 11.94 6.37
N GLY A 162 29.23 11.97 5.03
CA GLY A 162 30.28 11.40 4.18
C GLY A 162 30.16 9.90 3.90
N HIS A 163 29.19 9.21 4.50
CA HIS A 163 28.91 7.80 4.21
C HIS A 163 27.76 7.67 3.21
N PRO A 164 27.93 6.94 2.09
CA PRO A 164 26.86 6.74 1.12
C PRO A 164 25.74 5.91 1.74
N LEU A 165 24.51 6.40 1.63
CA LEU A 165 23.35 5.70 2.17
C LEU A 165 22.94 4.57 1.21
N SER A 166 22.77 3.35 1.75
CA SER A 166 22.43 2.18 0.95
C SER A 166 20.93 2.04 0.63
N TYR A 167 20.06 2.35 1.61
CA TYR A 167 18.61 2.28 1.46
C TYR A 167 17.89 3.16 2.48
N ILE A 168 16.63 3.49 2.19
CA ILE A 168 15.70 4.15 3.11
C ILE A 168 14.47 3.24 3.26
N SER A 169 14.16 2.89 4.50
CA SER A 169 13.05 1.99 4.84
C SER A 169 12.15 2.65 5.90
N PRO A 170 11.06 3.33 5.51
CA PRO A 170 10.14 3.89 6.48
C PRO A 170 9.33 2.80 7.18
N SER A 171 9.04 3.01 8.47
CA SER A 171 8.10 2.21 9.24
C SER A 171 7.24 3.11 10.13
N VAL A 172 6.02 2.66 10.43
CA VAL A 172 5.08 3.38 11.29
C VAL A 172 4.79 2.59 12.56
N PHE A 173 4.84 3.28 13.71
CA PHE A 173 4.52 2.70 15.02
C PHE A 173 3.19 3.24 15.56
N GLY A 174 2.57 2.55 16.52
CA GLY A 174 1.38 3.04 17.25
C GLY A 174 0.02 2.63 16.69
N HIS A 175 -0.01 1.88 15.59
CA HIS A 175 -1.22 1.18 15.14
C HIS A 175 -1.38 -0.14 15.92
N PRO A 176 -2.58 -0.74 16.00
CA PRO A 176 -2.74 -2.08 16.56
C PRO A 176 -2.08 -3.12 15.64
N HIS A 177 -0.77 -3.32 15.73
CA HIS A 177 0.00 -4.27 14.90
C HIS A 177 -0.42 -5.73 15.10
N ALA A 178 -1.05 -6.06 16.22
CA ALA A 178 -1.53 -7.40 16.55
C ALA A 178 -2.56 -7.99 15.56
N LEU A 179 -3.08 -7.21 14.60
CA LEU A 179 -3.98 -7.70 13.55
C LEU A 179 -3.65 -7.18 12.14
N ASN A 180 -2.60 -6.35 12.00
CA ASN A 180 -2.35 -5.58 10.78
C ASN A 180 -0.94 -5.81 10.23
N LEU A 181 -0.88 -6.27 8.99
CA LEU A 181 0.31 -6.29 8.16
C LEU A 181 0.48 -4.91 7.51
N THR A 182 1.68 -4.34 7.54
CA THR A 182 1.96 -3.04 6.93
C THR A 182 3.02 -3.18 5.85
N LEU A 183 2.72 -2.66 4.66
CA LEU A 183 3.63 -2.66 3.51
C LEU A 183 3.94 -1.22 3.11
N HIS A 184 5.19 -0.83 3.28
CA HIS A 184 5.70 0.44 2.80
C HIS A 184 6.56 0.23 1.56
N PHE A 185 6.30 1.04 0.55
CA PHE A 185 7.11 1.15 -0.65
C PHE A 185 7.82 2.50 -0.62
N GLN A 186 9.12 2.47 -0.82
CA GLN A 186 9.95 3.66 -0.86
C GLN A 186 10.88 3.56 -2.07
N SER A 187 10.86 4.56 -2.94
CA SER A 187 11.88 4.67 -4.00
C SER A 187 13.14 5.31 -3.44
N TYR A 188 14.31 4.78 -3.77
CA TYR A 188 15.61 5.35 -3.43
C TYR A 188 16.60 5.08 -4.56
N GLY A 189 17.08 6.12 -5.22
CA GLY A 189 17.85 5.99 -6.45
C GLY A 189 17.08 5.19 -7.51
N ASN A 190 17.72 4.17 -8.06
CA ASN A 190 17.13 3.24 -9.03
C ASN A 190 16.52 1.99 -8.38
N LYS A 191 16.25 2.02 -7.07
CA LYS A 191 15.75 0.88 -6.30
C LYS A 191 14.38 1.19 -5.71
N VAL A 192 13.53 0.16 -5.64
CA VAL A 192 12.30 0.16 -4.85
C VAL A 192 12.54 -0.71 -3.62
N ILE A 193 12.39 -0.12 -2.43
CA ILE A 193 12.52 -0.81 -1.15
C ILE A 193 11.11 -1.17 -0.67
N ILE A 194 10.91 -2.46 -0.36
CA ILE A 194 9.67 -2.99 0.21
C ILE A 194 9.93 -3.26 1.69
N SER A 195 9.24 -2.55 2.56
CA SER A 195 9.36 -2.71 4.01
C SER A 195 8.10 -3.35 4.55
N VAL A 196 8.27 -4.52 5.17
CA VAL A 196 7.17 -5.34 5.68
C VAL A 196 7.21 -5.32 7.20
N THR A 197 6.12 -4.86 7.83
CA THR A 197 5.97 -4.91 9.29
C THR A 197 4.80 -5.81 9.63
N ALA A 198 5.06 -6.91 10.34
CA ALA A 198 4.08 -7.91 10.69
C ALA A 198 4.31 -8.42 12.12
N ASP A 199 3.24 -8.80 12.82
CA ASP A 199 3.33 -9.55 14.06
C ASP A 199 3.53 -11.04 13.72
N PRO A 200 4.67 -11.66 14.11
CA PRO A 200 4.95 -13.07 13.78
C PRO A 200 3.97 -14.05 14.42
N THR A 201 3.26 -13.65 15.47
CA THR A 201 2.23 -14.48 16.10
C THR A 201 0.97 -14.60 15.24
N VAL A 202 0.73 -13.61 14.36
CA VAL A 202 -0.45 -13.55 13.48
C VAL A 202 -0.10 -13.84 12.02
N VAL A 203 1.08 -13.41 11.56
CA VAL A 203 1.62 -13.68 10.23
C VAL A 203 2.90 -14.51 10.37
N PRO A 204 2.81 -15.84 10.35
CA PRO A 204 3.97 -16.72 10.45
C PRO A 204 4.92 -16.54 9.26
N ASP A 205 6.23 -16.63 9.47
CA ASP A 205 7.25 -16.53 8.41
C ASP A 205 7.09 -15.29 7.49
N PRO A 206 7.13 -14.05 8.02
CA PRO A 206 6.98 -12.84 7.21
C PRO A 206 8.08 -12.72 6.13
N HIS A 207 9.24 -13.33 6.32
CA HIS A 207 10.30 -13.41 5.32
C HIS A 207 9.86 -14.15 4.04
N LYS A 208 9.12 -15.25 4.17
CA LYS A 208 8.61 -15.99 3.00
C LYS A 208 7.61 -15.17 2.21
N MET A 209 6.84 -14.32 2.89
CA MET A 209 5.94 -13.38 2.21
C MET A 209 6.72 -12.32 1.43
N CYS A 210 7.86 -11.83 1.95
CA CYS A 210 8.75 -10.97 1.19
C CYS A 210 9.27 -11.68 -0.08
N ASP A 211 9.67 -12.94 0.04
CA ASP A 211 10.10 -13.74 -1.12
C ASP A 211 8.98 -13.88 -2.15
N ASP A 212 7.73 -14.11 -1.71
CA ASP A 212 6.57 -14.19 -2.59
C ASP A 212 6.25 -12.86 -3.28
N LEU A 213 6.43 -11.71 -2.62
CA LEU A 213 6.29 -10.40 -3.24
C LEU A 213 7.35 -10.18 -4.33
N VAL A 214 8.60 -10.54 -4.05
CA VAL A 214 9.70 -10.44 -5.03
C VAL A 214 9.46 -11.37 -6.21
N GLU A 215 9.01 -12.60 -5.96
CA GLU A 215 8.72 -13.57 -7.00
C GLU A 215 7.54 -13.14 -7.88
N SER A 216 6.48 -12.61 -7.27
CA SER A 216 5.36 -12.02 -8.01
C SER A 216 5.80 -10.88 -8.92
N LEU A 217 6.71 -10.01 -8.47
CA LEU A 217 7.26 -8.94 -9.31
C LEU A 217 8.04 -9.50 -10.51
N LYS A 218 8.86 -10.55 -10.31
CA LYS A 218 9.59 -11.22 -11.39
C LYS A 218 8.64 -11.85 -12.41
N LEU A 219 7.62 -12.57 -11.97
CA LEU A 219 6.63 -13.21 -12.84
C LEU A 219 5.85 -12.19 -13.67
N ILE A 220 5.43 -11.09 -13.03
CA ILE A 220 4.78 -9.97 -13.74
C ILE A 220 5.72 -9.38 -14.78
N LYS A 221 6.99 -9.12 -14.42
CA LYS A 221 7.99 -8.60 -15.35
C LYS A 221 8.21 -9.53 -16.55
N LEU A 222 8.38 -10.82 -16.31
CA LEU A 222 8.54 -11.83 -17.37
C LEU A 222 7.33 -11.84 -18.30
N CYS A 223 6.11 -11.86 -17.76
CA CYS A 223 4.89 -11.87 -18.55
C CYS A 223 4.73 -10.60 -19.41
N VAL A 224 5.13 -9.43 -18.91
CA VAL A 224 5.15 -8.18 -19.67
C VAL A 224 6.16 -8.24 -20.83
N LEU A 225 7.34 -8.82 -20.59
CA LEU A 225 8.38 -8.97 -21.62
C LEU A 225 7.95 -9.95 -22.72
N GLU A 226 7.45 -11.12 -22.34
CA GLU A 226 6.97 -12.16 -23.26
C GLU A 226 5.84 -11.67 -24.17
N ARG A 227 4.95 -10.83 -23.63
CA ARG A 227 3.80 -10.27 -24.37
C ARG A 227 4.11 -8.97 -25.10
N GLY A 228 5.36 -8.47 -25.04
CA GLY A 228 5.76 -7.23 -25.69
C GLY A 228 5.00 -5.99 -25.20
N LEU A 229 4.58 -5.98 -23.93
CA LEU A 229 3.67 -4.97 -23.38
C LEU A 229 4.40 -3.74 -22.79
N TYR A 230 5.70 -3.59 -23.06
CA TYR A 230 6.53 -2.47 -22.66
C TYR A 230 6.60 -1.43 -23.78
N GLU A 231 6.61 -0.15 -23.41
CA GLU A 231 7.00 0.91 -24.34
C GLU A 231 8.52 1.04 -24.24
N MET A 232 9.21 0.97 -25.38
CA MET A 232 10.58 1.46 -25.45
C MET A 232 10.51 2.98 -25.39
N GLU A 233 10.98 3.58 -24.30
CA GLU A 233 11.32 5.01 -24.34
C GLU A 233 12.42 5.16 -25.40
N VAL A 234 12.07 5.82 -26.51
CA VAL A 234 13.00 6.33 -27.53
C VAL A 234 13.44 7.72 -27.11
#